data_AF-A0A4R6NZK1-F1
#
_entry.id   AF-A0A4R6NZK1-F1
#
_cell.length_a   1.000
_cell.length_b   1.000
_cell.length_c   1.000
_cell.angle_alpha   90.00
_cell.angle_beta   90.00
_cell.angle_gamma   90.00
#
_symmetry.space_group_name_H-M   'P 1'
#
loop_
_entity.id
_entity.type
_entity.pdbx_description
1 polymer ?
#
loop_
_entity_poly.entity_id
_entity_poly.type
_entity_poly.pdbx_seq_one_letter_code
_entity_poly.pdbx_strand_id
1 'polypeptide(L)'
;MADEANTPATPTTENSTPVDTAPAVTDTTPAPGDSVQATETTTPAADTEPAPEKPAKTYDEAYVKKLREEAAANRVKGDEKAKQAAQEAAAEAQRTLTEQIARTLGLIKDDTPPDPADLLKQAQDRETQLAAERDSVAKELRALRIEKALNDAAEKCDGDTSILAPYLAGTGALNKLDLAADDFASQMEAIVAAAVESNPKLKKTTAQVAAPRSGGDLSGGNAAPKVRGPKSVEEIRLEMRAKRENGGL
;
A
#
# COMPACT_ATOMS: atom_id res chain seq x y z
N MET A 1 32.49 30.07 52.69
CA MET A 1 33.35 31.17 52.22
C MET A 1 34.28 30.60 51.17
N ALA A 2 34.23 31.20 49.98
CA ALA A 2 34.99 30.96 48.74
C ALA A 2 34.74 29.60 48.03
N ASP A 3 34.13 29.56 46.84
CA ASP A 3 34.64 29.99 45.49
C ASP A 3 35.79 29.09 45.01
N GLU A 4 35.92 28.61 43.78
CA GLU A 4 35.23 28.80 42.49
C GLU A 4 35.80 27.75 41.50
N ALA A 5 35.36 27.79 40.23
CA ALA A 5 35.73 26.96 39.06
C ALA A 5 34.87 25.69 38.89
N ASN A 6 33.69 25.71 38.26
CA ASN A 6 33.25 26.33 37.00
C ASN A 6 34.09 25.95 35.78
N THR A 7 33.62 24.96 35.01
CA THR A 7 33.61 24.96 33.53
C THR A 7 32.65 23.87 33.02
N PRO A 8 31.44 24.23 32.54
CA PRO A 8 30.65 23.34 31.68
C PRO A 8 31.07 23.52 30.21
N ALA A 9 31.41 22.40 29.56
CA ALA A 9 31.64 22.36 28.11
C ALA A 9 30.30 22.35 27.37
N THR A 10 30.06 23.42 26.61
CA THR A 10 29.03 23.55 25.57
C THR A 10 29.53 22.91 24.26
N PRO A 11 28.63 22.32 23.46
CA PRO A 11 28.79 22.36 22.01
C PRO A 11 27.77 23.33 21.40
N THR A 12 28.29 24.51 21.05
CA THR A 12 28.05 25.27 19.82
C THR A 12 26.75 25.02 19.04
N THR A 13 25.81 25.95 19.23
CA THR A 13 24.91 26.42 18.18
C THR A 13 25.67 27.47 17.37
N GLU A 14 26.04 27.17 16.12
CA GLU A 14 26.39 28.21 15.14
C GLU A 14 25.32 28.26 14.05
N ASN A 15 24.44 29.22 14.28
CA ASN A 15 23.46 29.75 13.36
C ASN A 15 24.22 30.57 12.29
N SER A 16 24.36 30.02 11.08
CA SER A 16 24.81 30.80 9.92
C SER A 16 23.64 31.57 9.31
N THR A 17 23.80 32.88 9.26
CA THR A 17 22.93 33.91 8.68
C THR A 17 22.97 33.93 7.15
N PRO A 18 22.05 34.65 6.50
CA PRO A 18 21.39 34.22 5.26
C PRO A 18 22.05 34.78 4.00
N VAL A 19 21.86 34.08 2.88
CA VAL A 19 22.12 34.62 1.55
C VAL A 19 20.80 34.96 0.87
N ASP A 20 20.68 36.27 0.69
CA ASP A 20 19.81 37.05 -0.16
C ASP A 20 19.74 36.55 -1.62
N THR A 21 18.54 36.32 -2.15
CA THR A 21 18.12 36.68 -3.53
C THR A 21 16.60 36.56 -3.63
N ALA A 22 15.93 37.72 -3.54
CA ALA A 22 14.53 37.89 -3.89
C ALA A 22 14.30 37.79 -5.41
N PRO A 23 13.13 37.29 -5.83
CA PRO A 23 12.36 38.02 -6.83
C PRO A 23 11.02 38.47 -6.25
N ALA A 24 10.79 39.77 -6.40
CA ALA A 24 9.57 40.46 -6.01
C ALA A 24 8.32 39.81 -6.61
N VAL A 25 7.40 39.38 -5.76
CA VAL A 25 6.01 39.14 -6.14
C VAL A 25 5.21 40.25 -5.47
N THR A 26 4.86 41.24 -6.28
CA THR A 26 4.04 42.38 -5.89
C THR A 26 2.67 41.90 -5.43
N ASP A 27 2.36 42.27 -4.21
CA ASP A 27 1.04 42.35 -3.61
C ASP A 27 0.08 43.13 -4.54
N THR A 28 -0.97 42.45 -5.02
CA THR A 28 -2.13 43.10 -5.63
C THR A 28 -3.39 42.57 -4.96
N THR A 29 -3.68 43.17 -3.81
CA THR A 29 -5.03 43.33 -3.28
C THR A 29 -5.92 43.99 -4.35
N PRO A 30 -7.08 43.41 -4.72
CA PRO A 30 -8.03 44.10 -5.60
C PRO A 30 -8.85 45.11 -4.78
N ALA A 31 -8.48 46.38 -4.88
CA ALA A 31 -9.35 47.48 -4.49
C ALA A 31 -10.41 47.71 -5.58
N PRO A 32 -11.69 47.93 -5.23
CA PRO A 32 -12.77 48.10 -6.19
C PRO A 32 -12.80 49.55 -6.68
N GLY A 33 -12.62 49.76 -7.98
CA GLY A 33 -12.76 51.08 -8.58
C GLY A 33 -12.56 51.06 -10.09
N ASP A 34 -13.64 51.34 -10.81
CA ASP A 34 -13.74 52.13 -12.06
C ASP A 34 -14.73 51.52 -13.05
N SER A 35 -16.01 51.75 -12.77
CA SER A 35 -17.02 51.82 -13.81
C SER A 35 -16.82 53.14 -14.56
N VAL A 36 -16.20 53.02 -15.74
CA VAL A 36 -15.97 54.07 -16.73
C VAL A 36 -17.29 54.80 -17.00
N GLN A 37 -17.32 56.05 -16.56
CA GLN A 37 -18.34 57.05 -16.84
C GLN A 37 -18.18 57.50 -18.29
N ALA A 38 -19.08 57.08 -19.17
CA ALA A 38 -19.21 57.69 -20.50
C ALA A 38 -19.82 59.10 -20.35
N THR A 39 -18.97 60.11 -20.46
CA THR A 39 -19.36 61.50 -20.74
C THR A 39 -19.70 61.66 -22.21
N GLU A 40 -20.95 61.95 -22.54
CA GLU A 40 -21.28 62.68 -23.77
C GLU A 40 -22.24 63.83 -23.46
N THR A 41 -21.65 65.02 -23.54
CA THR A 41 -22.16 66.23 -24.21
C THR A 41 -23.48 66.83 -23.76
N THR A 42 -23.32 67.92 -23.01
CA THR A 42 -24.28 68.99 -22.77
C THR A 42 -24.71 69.71 -24.06
N THR A 43 -26.00 69.96 -24.20
CA THR A 43 -26.55 71.12 -24.91
C THR A 43 -27.76 71.63 -24.11
N PRO A 44 -27.91 72.94 -23.89
CA PRO A 44 -28.69 73.49 -22.79
C PRO A 44 -30.15 73.70 -23.20
N ALA A 45 -31.07 73.09 -22.46
CA ALA A 45 -32.49 73.40 -22.53
C ALA A 45 -32.89 74.15 -21.25
N ALA A 46 -33.18 75.43 -21.45
CA ALA A 46 -34.22 76.22 -20.78
C ALA A 46 -34.46 76.00 -19.28
N ASP A 47 -34.10 77.04 -18.52
CA ASP A 47 -34.81 77.58 -17.36
C ASP A 47 -36.18 76.91 -17.11
N THR A 48 -36.20 75.96 -16.18
CA THR A 48 -37.44 75.37 -15.65
C THR A 48 -37.51 75.75 -14.18
N GLU A 49 -38.42 76.68 -13.93
CA GLU A 49 -39.02 77.11 -12.67
C GLU A 49 -39.09 75.97 -11.61
N PRO A 50 -38.80 76.24 -10.32
CA PRO A 50 -38.78 75.21 -9.29
C PRO A 50 -40.18 74.61 -9.11
N ALA A 51 -40.31 73.33 -9.42
CA ALA A 51 -41.52 72.56 -9.11
C ALA A 51 -41.77 72.58 -7.58
N PRO A 52 -43.03 72.72 -7.13
CA PRO A 52 -43.35 72.87 -5.71
C PRO A 52 -42.87 71.64 -4.92
N GLU A 53 -42.09 71.89 -3.87
CA GLU A 53 -41.67 70.88 -2.89
C GLU A 53 -42.91 70.14 -2.38
N LYS A 54 -43.01 68.84 -2.68
CA LYS A 54 -44.01 67.99 -2.04
C LYS A 54 -43.73 68.01 -0.54
N PRO A 55 -44.73 68.22 0.34
CA PRO A 55 -44.49 68.23 1.77
C PRO A 55 -43.83 66.92 2.19
N ALA A 56 -42.73 67.00 2.94
CA ALA A 56 -42.05 65.84 3.48
C ALA A 56 -43.06 65.01 4.29
N LYS A 57 -43.27 63.75 3.89
CA LYS A 57 -44.12 62.83 4.65
C LYS A 57 -43.44 62.56 5.99
N THR A 58 -44.00 63.11 7.06
CA THR A 58 -43.58 62.81 8.43
C THR A 58 -44.30 61.56 8.92
N TYR A 59 -43.56 60.64 9.53
CA TYR A 59 -44.12 59.43 10.13
C TYR A 59 -44.16 59.57 11.65
N ASP A 60 -45.20 59.04 12.27
CA ASP A 60 -45.32 59.04 13.73
C ASP A 60 -44.23 58.18 14.39
N GLU A 61 -43.76 58.57 15.57
CA GLU A 61 -42.71 57.87 16.30
C GLU A 61 -43.06 56.40 16.58
N ALA A 62 -44.33 56.11 16.85
CA ALA A 62 -44.85 54.75 17.07
C ALA A 62 -44.70 53.87 15.81
N TYR A 63 -44.92 54.44 14.62
CA TYR A 63 -44.74 53.74 13.35
C TYR A 63 -43.26 53.42 13.11
N VAL A 64 -42.37 54.39 13.33
CA VAL A 64 -40.92 54.19 13.19
C VAL A 64 -40.39 53.16 14.17
N LYS A 65 -40.88 53.15 15.43
CA LYS A 65 -40.50 52.15 16.43
C LYS A 65 -40.91 50.74 15.99
N LYS A 66 -42.16 50.55 15.54
CA LYS A 66 -42.63 49.26 15.03
C LYS A 66 -41.82 48.78 13.82
N LEU A 67 -41.51 49.66 12.88
CA LEU A 67 -40.70 49.32 11.70
C LEU A 67 -39.27 48.88 12.10
N ARG A 68 -38.68 49.50 13.13
CA ARG A 68 -37.36 49.10 13.66
C ARG A 68 -37.42 47.74 14.35
N GLU A 69 -38.46 47.47 15.11
CA GLU A 69 -38.68 46.17 15.76
C GLU A 69 -38.87 45.05 14.72
N GLU A 70 -39.66 45.29 13.67
CA GLU A 70 -39.85 44.35 12.55
C GLU A 70 -38.54 44.14 11.77
N ALA A 71 -37.78 45.19 11.49
CA ALA A 71 -36.49 45.08 10.81
C ALA A 71 -35.47 44.31 11.67
N ALA A 72 -35.43 44.56 12.99
CA ALA A 72 -34.56 43.81 13.91
C ALA A 72 -34.96 42.33 13.96
N ALA A 73 -36.27 42.02 14.07
CA ALA A 73 -36.76 40.65 14.04
C ALA A 73 -36.45 39.94 12.71
N ASN A 74 -36.55 40.65 11.57
CA ASN A 74 -36.20 40.10 10.27
C ASN A 74 -34.70 39.84 10.11
N ARG A 75 -33.83 40.70 10.68
CA ARG A 75 -32.37 40.44 10.71
C ARG A 75 -32.06 39.18 11.50
N VAL A 76 -32.57 39.07 12.73
CA VAL A 76 -32.34 37.89 13.57
C VAL A 76 -32.84 36.60 12.90
N LYS A 77 -34.06 36.62 12.33
CA LYS A 77 -34.59 35.46 11.58
C LYS A 77 -33.78 35.15 10.32
N GLY A 78 -33.24 36.17 9.66
CA GLY A 78 -32.35 36.03 8.51
C GLY A 78 -31.04 35.35 8.90
N ASP A 79 -30.43 35.81 10.00
CA ASP A 79 -29.17 35.26 10.54
C ASP A 79 -29.36 33.81 11.02
N GLU A 80 -30.47 33.50 11.70
CA GLU A 80 -30.81 32.14 12.13
C GLU A 80 -30.97 31.19 10.93
N LYS A 81 -31.71 31.61 9.89
CA LYS A 81 -31.87 30.83 8.66
C LYS A 81 -30.56 30.64 7.91
N ALA A 82 -29.75 31.70 7.81
CA ALA A 82 -28.43 31.63 7.18
C ALA A 82 -27.51 30.66 7.95
N LYS A 83 -27.56 30.68 9.28
CA LYS A 83 -26.79 29.77 10.13
C LYS A 83 -27.26 28.31 9.99
N GLN A 84 -28.57 28.07 9.94
CA GLN A 84 -29.12 26.73 9.70
C GLN A 84 -28.72 26.19 8.33
N ALA A 85 -28.89 26.99 7.27
CA ALA A 85 -28.49 26.61 5.92
C ALA A 85 -26.98 26.33 5.81
N ALA A 86 -26.15 27.12 6.50
CA ALA A 86 -24.71 26.88 6.56
C ALA A 86 -24.37 25.57 7.31
N GLN A 87 -25.08 25.24 8.39
CA GLN A 87 -24.90 23.99 9.12
C GLN A 87 -25.33 22.77 8.29
N GLU A 88 -26.45 22.87 7.59
CA GLU A 88 -26.95 21.81 6.70
C GLU A 88 -25.97 21.57 5.53
N ALA A 89 -25.54 22.65 4.86
CA ALA A 89 -24.54 22.55 3.78
C ALA A 89 -23.21 21.95 4.27
N ALA A 90 -22.76 22.31 5.47
CA ALA A 90 -21.56 21.72 6.06
C ALA A 90 -21.73 20.23 6.37
N ALA A 91 -22.89 19.83 6.91
CA ALA A 91 -23.19 18.42 7.19
C ALA A 91 -23.28 17.58 5.90
N GLU A 92 -23.90 18.12 4.85
CA GLU A 92 -23.97 17.47 3.53
C GLU A 92 -22.59 17.32 2.89
N ALA A 93 -21.75 18.35 2.96
CA ALA A 93 -20.38 18.29 2.46
C ALA A 93 -19.54 17.24 3.21
N GLN A 94 -19.68 17.15 4.55
CA GLN A 94 -19.00 16.13 5.35
C GLN A 94 -19.46 14.71 5.00
N ARG A 95 -20.77 14.49 4.82
CA ARG A 95 -21.31 13.20 4.40
C ARG A 95 -20.79 12.81 3.02
N THR A 96 -20.87 13.72 2.06
CA THR A 96 -20.39 13.50 0.68
C THR A 96 -18.91 13.14 0.65
N LEU A 97 -18.07 13.88 1.40
CA LEU A 97 -16.64 13.60 1.50
C LEU A 97 -16.38 12.22 2.13
N THR A 98 -17.09 11.90 3.22
CA THR A 98 -16.95 10.61 3.90
C THR A 98 -17.32 9.45 2.98
N GLU A 99 -18.43 9.57 2.25
CA GLU A 99 -18.85 8.57 1.27
C GLU A 99 -17.84 8.42 0.13
N GLN A 100 -17.29 9.53 -0.40
CA GLN A 100 -16.26 9.48 -1.43
C GLN A 100 -14.98 8.78 -0.93
N ILE A 101 -14.52 9.10 0.29
CA ILE A 101 -13.35 8.45 0.89
C ILE A 101 -13.64 6.97 1.09
N ALA A 102 -14.79 6.61 1.62
CA ALA A 102 -15.11 5.24 1.93
C ALA A 102 -15.38 4.38 0.67
N ARG A 103 -15.90 4.96 -0.41
CA ARG A 103 -15.95 4.32 -1.75
C ARG A 103 -14.56 4.14 -2.35
N THR A 104 -13.71 5.16 -2.30
CA THR A 104 -12.34 5.07 -2.86
C THR A 104 -11.47 4.06 -2.12
N LEU A 105 -11.66 3.91 -0.81
CA LEU A 105 -11.01 2.88 -0.02
C LEU A 105 -11.67 1.48 -0.17
N GLY A 106 -12.79 1.38 -0.89
CA GLY A 106 -13.51 0.12 -1.11
C GLY A 106 -14.21 -0.43 0.13
N LEU A 107 -14.45 0.41 1.15
CA LEU A 107 -15.23 0.04 2.34
C LEU A 107 -16.73 0.02 2.04
N ILE A 108 -17.18 0.89 1.14
CA ILE A 108 -18.56 0.91 0.66
C ILE A 108 -18.64 0.18 -0.68
N LYS A 109 -19.44 -0.89 -0.74
CA LYS A 109 -19.76 -1.59 -2.00
C LYS A 109 -21.12 -1.19 -2.58
N ASP A 110 -22.00 -0.58 -1.78
CA ASP A 110 -23.38 -0.22 -2.14
C ASP A 110 -23.69 1.25 -1.79
N ASP A 111 -24.62 1.90 -2.49
CA ASP A 111 -24.97 3.34 -2.36
C ASP A 111 -25.61 3.78 -1.02
N THR A 112 -25.52 2.98 0.05
CA THR A 112 -26.02 3.34 1.37
C THR A 112 -24.99 4.16 2.16
N PRO A 113 -25.35 5.33 2.73
CA PRO A 113 -24.47 6.10 3.60
C PRO A 113 -24.10 5.25 4.82
N PRO A 114 -22.83 4.86 5.00
CA PRO A 114 -22.42 4.05 6.13
C PRO A 114 -22.21 4.93 7.35
N ASP A 115 -22.41 4.36 8.53
CA ASP A 115 -22.02 5.01 9.78
C ASP A 115 -20.48 5.15 9.82
N PRO A 116 -19.93 6.35 10.09
CA PRO A 116 -18.49 6.53 10.28
C PRO A 116 -17.89 5.59 11.34
N ALA A 117 -18.64 5.22 12.38
CA ALA A 117 -18.17 4.27 13.38
C ALA A 117 -17.96 2.86 12.81
N ASP A 118 -18.82 2.44 11.88
CA ASP A 118 -18.70 1.13 11.22
C ASP A 118 -17.58 1.13 10.17
N LEU A 119 -17.35 2.24 9.48
CA LEU A 119 -16.21 2.40 8.58
C LEU A 119 -14.87 2.30 9.30
N LEU A 120 -14.75 2.90 10.48
CA LEU A 120 -13.54 2.79 11.30
C LEU A 120 -13.27 1.34 11.74
N LYS A 121 -14.31 0.61 12.16
CA LYS A 121 -14.17 -0.81 12.51
C LYS A 121 -13.76 -1.64 11.28
N GLN A 122 -14.40 -1.44 10.14
CA GLN A 122 -14.03 -2.14 8.90
C GLN A 122 -12.58 -1.85 8.47
N ALA A 123 -12.13 -0.60 8.63
CA ALA A 123 -10.75 -0.23 8.36
C ALA A 123 -9.77 -0.95 9.30
N GLN A 124 -10.06 -0.98 10.60
CA GLN A 124 -9.25 -1.68 11.60
C GLN A 124 -9.22 -3.20 11.35
N ASP A 125 -10.37 -3.80 11.07
CA ASP A 125 -10.47 -5.23 10.75
C ASP A 125 -9.67 -5.57 9.49
N ARG A 126 -9.75 -4.72 8.45
CA ARG A 126 -8.97 -4.91 7.22
C ARG A 126 -7.48 -4.73 7.47
N GLU A 127 -7.08 -3.76 8.28
CA GLU A 127 -5.68 -3.53 8.63
C GLU A 127 -5.09 -4.72 9.39
N THR A 128 -5.82 -5.27 10.37
CA THR A 128 -5.38 -6.45 11.12
C THR A 128 -5.29 -7.69 10.23
N GLN A 129 -6.24 -7.89 9.30
CA GLN A 129 -6.18 -8.97 8.32
C GLN A 129 -4.99 -8.83 7.38
N LEU A 130 -4.77 -7.63 6.82
CA LEU A 130 -3.63 -7.36 5.94
C LEU A 130 -2.29 -7.51 6.66
N ALA A 131 -2.22 -7.14 7.94
CA ALA A 131 -1.03 -7.36 8.76
C ALA A 131 -0.77 -8.87 8.94
N ALA A 132 -1.80 -9.66 9.26
CA ALA A 132 -1.69 -11.11 9.40
C ALA A 132 -1.28 -11.80 8.09
N GLU A 133 -1.85 -11.38 6.95
CA GLU A 133 -1.49 -11.86 5.61
C GLU A 133 -0.06 -11.48 5.24
N ARG A 134 0.37 -10.26 5.54
CA ARG A 134 1.76 -9.84 5.31
C ARG A 134 2.73 -10.66 6.14
N ASP A 135 2.41 -10.92 7.40
CA ASP A 135 3.24 -11.73 8.28
C ASP A 135 3.32 -13.19 7.83
N SER A 136 2.22 -13.77 7.35
CA SER A 136 2.22 -15.15 6.81
C SER A 136 3.06 -15.24 5.54
N VAL A 137 2.82 -14.34 4.58
CA VAL A 137 3.57 -14.29 3.32
C VAL A 137 5.05 -14.03 3.59
N ALA A 138 5.40 -13.13 4.51
CA ALA A 138 6.78 -12.88 4.89
C ALA A 138 7.45 -14.14 5.47
N LYS A 139 6.76 -14.90 6.33
CA LYS A 139 7.28 -16.17 6.87
C LYS A 139 7.51 -17.21 5.78
N GLU A 140 6.55 -17.36 4.86
CA GLU A 140 6.67 -18.28 3.72
C GLU A 140 7.84 -17.90 2.81
N LEU A 141 7.97 -16.62 2.47
CA LEU A 141 9.05 -16.11 1.63
C LEU A 141 10.41 -16.35 2.29
N ARG A 142 10.52 -16.10 3.60
CA ARG A 142 11.74 -16.39 4.37
C ARG A 142 12.07 -17.89 4.32
N ALA A 143 11.09 -18.75 4.56
CA ALA A 143 11.29 -20.20 4.51
C ALA A 143 11.78 -20.67 3.13
N LEU A 144 11.15 -20.20 2.04
CA LEU A 144 11.55 -20.53 0.68
C LEU A 144 12.94 -20.03 0.31
N ARG A 145 13.31 -18.81 0.75
CA ARG A 145 14.68 -18.28 0.53
C ARG A 145 15.73 -19.10 1.24
N ILE A 146 15.46 -19.47 2.50
CA ILE A 146 16.36 -20.34 3.27
C ILE A 146 16.48 -21.70 2.61
N GLU A 147 15.36 -22.33 2.24
CA GLU A 147 15.34 -23.64 1.60
C GLU A 147 16.11 -23.62 0.28
N LYS A 148 15.88 -22.62 -0.57
CA LYS A 148 16.60 -22.47 -1.83
C LYS A 148 18.10 -22.32 -1.60
N ALA A 149 18.52 -21.39 -0.73
CA ALA A 149 19.94 -21.17 -0.47
C ALA A 149 20.60 -22.37 0.21
N LEU A 150 19.87 -23.09 1.06
CA LEU A 150 20.33 -24.32 1.69
C LEU A 150 20.55 -25.43 0.66
N ASN A 151 19.61 -25.62 -0.27
CA ASN A 151 19.73 -26.59 -1.35
C ASN A 151 20.92 -26.23 -2.25
N ASP A 152 21.03 -24.97 -2.69
CA ASP A 152 22.13 -24.48 -3.52
C ASP A 152 23.50 -24.69 -2.83
N ALA A 153 23.59 -24.39 -1.52
CA ALA A 153 24.81 -24.57 -0.73
C ALA A 153 25.14 -26.05 -0.47
N ALA A 154 24.13 -26.88 -0.19
CA ALA A 154 24.28 -28.31 0.04
C ALA A 154 24.71 -29.04 -1.24
N GLU A 155 24.28 -28.59 -2.42
CA GLU A 155 24.78 -29.09 -3.69
C GLU A 155 26.27 -28.81 -3.90
N LYS A 156 26.74 -27.61 -3.53
CA LYS A 156 28.17 -27.25 -3.64
C LYS A 156 29.06 -27.96 -2.64
N CYS A 157 28.58 -28.16 -1.41
CA CYS A 157 29.35 -28.73 -0.30
C CYS A 157 29.16 -30.24 -0.13
N ASP A 158 28.53 -30.92 -1.10
CA ASP A 158 28.14 -32.33 -1.03
C ASP A 158 27.36 -32.69 0.25
N GLY A 159 26.51 -31.78 0.75
CA GLY A 159 25.72 -31.94 1.97
C GLY A 159 24.35 -32.60 1.72
N ASP A 160 23.92 -33.48 2.60
CA ASP A 160 22.58 -34.08 2.55
C ASP A 160 21.54 -33.13 3.16
N THR A 161 20.73 -32.49 2.33
CA THR A 161 19.72 -31.50 2.76
C THR A 161 18.73 -32.06 3.79
N SER A 162 18.41 -33.36 3.73
CA SER A 162 17.45 -34.00 4.63
C SER A 162 17.91 -34.07 6.08
N ILE A 163 19.23 -34.14 6.31
CA ILE A 163 19.86 -34.20 7.63
C ILE A 163 20.41 -32.83 8.02
N LEU A 164 20.86 -32.04 7.03
CA LEU A 164 21.50 -30.75 7.25
C LEU A 164 20.47 -29.68 7.68
N ALA A 165 19.26 -29.69 7.11
CA ALA A 165 18.18 -28.78 7.50
C ALA A 165 17.84 -28.87 9.02
N PRO A 166 17.52 -30.04 9.60
CA PRO A 166 17.23 -30.13 11.04
C PRO A 166 18.45 -29.85 11.91
N TYR A 167 19.66 -30.18 11.45
CA TYR A 167 20.90 -29.86 12.18
C TYR A 167 21.13 -28.35 12.30
N LEU A 168 21.00 -27.61 11.19
CA LEU A 168 21.15 -26.15 11.19
C LEU A 168 20.02 -25.44 11.94
N ALA A 169 18.81 -25.99 11.91
CA ALA A 169 17.71 -25.51 12.75
C ALA A 169 18.01 -25.68 14.24
N GLY A 170 18.52 -26.84 14.66
CA GLY A 170 18.86 -27.13 16.06
C GLY A 170 20.04 -26.31 16.61
N THR A 171 21.00 -25.94 15.75
CA THR A 171 22.12 -25.07 16.14
C THR A 171 21.75 -23.59 16.17
N GLY A 172 20.61 -23.21 15.59
CA GLY A 172 20.17 -21.83 15.47
C GLY A 172 21.05 -20.96 14.56
N ALA A 173 21.92 -21.57 13.74
CA ALA A 173 22.82 -20.85 12.84
C ALA A 173 22.03 -20.02 11.80
N LEU A 174 20.89 -20.55 11.34
CA LEU A 174 20.00 -19.89 10.38
C LEU A 174 19.31 -18.64 10.94
N ASN A 175 19.12 -18.55 12.26
CA ASN A 175 18.43 -17.42 12.90
C ASN A 175 19.30 -16.15 12.96
N LYS A 176 20.61 -16.29 12.77
CA LYS A 176 21.57 -15.18 12.81
C LYS A 176 21.81 -14.57 11.43
N LEU A 177 21.30 -15.19 10.36
CA LEU A 177 21.48 -14.73 8.99
C LEU A 177 20.49 -13.62 8.64
N ASP A 178 20.99 -12.59 7.97
CA ASP A 178 20.14 -11.59 7.33
C ASP A 178 19.74 -12.06 5.94
N LEU A 179 18.43 -12.22 5.73
CA LEU A 179 17.82 -12.67 4.48
C LEU A 179 17.76 -11.60 3.40
N ALA A 180 18.09 -10.35 3.75
CA ALA A 180 18.15 -9.21 2.83
C ALA A 180 19.58 -8.83 2.44
N ALA A 181 20.60 -9.44 3.05
CA ALA A 181 21.98 -9.13 2.75
C ALA A 181 22.39 -9.69 1.37
N ASP A 182 23.16 -8.91 0.60
CA ASP A 182 23.64 -9.30 -0.73
C ASP A 182 24.57 -10.52 -0.68
N ASP A 183 25.26 -10.73 0.44
CA ASP A 183 26.17 -11.84 0.68
C ASP A 183 25.50 -13.05 1.38
N PHE A 184 24.18 -13.05 1.52
CA PHE A 184 23.41 -14.13 2.17
C PHE A 184 23.77 -15.53 1.64
N ALA A 185 23.88 -15.69 0.32
CA ALA A 185 24.21 -16.97 -0.30
C ALA A 185 25.61 -17.45 0.12
N SER A 186 26.58 -16.54 0.19
CA SER A 186 27.95 -16.85 0.62
C SER A 186 28.01 -17.18 2.11
N GLN A 187 27.25 -16.47 2.95
CA GLN A 187 27.13 -16.77 4.38
C GLN A 187 26.51 -18.16 4.61
N MET A 188 25.45 -18.50 3.86
CA MET A 188 24.83 -19.82 3.92
C MET A 188 25.82 -20.91 3.50
N GLU A 189 26.56 -20.71 2.41
CA GLU A 189 27.58 -21.64 1.93
C GLU A 189 28.67 -21.88 2.98
N ALA A 190 29.17 -20.82 3.62
CA ALA A 190 30.17 -20.93 4.69
C ALA A 190 29.65 -21.71 5.91
N ILE A 191 28.39 -21.50 6.31
CA ILE A 191 27.76 -22.25 7.41
C ILE A 191 27.63 -23.74 7.06
N VAL A 192 27.15 -24.03 5.85
CA VAL A 192 26.98 -25.40 5.36
C VAL A 192 28.34 -26.10 5.26
N ALA A 193 29.36 -25.43 4.72
CA ALA A 193 30.72 -25.96 4.64
C ALA A 193 31.28 -26.29 6.03
N ALA A 194 31.19 -25.36 6.99
CA ALA A 194 31.64 -25.58 8.36
C ALA A 194 30.87 -26.71 9.07
N ALA A 195 29.56 -26.82 8.83
CA ALA A 195 28.75 -27.92 9.37
C ALA A 195 29.19 -29.27 8.81
N VAL A 196 29.44 -29.36 7.52
CA VAL A 196 29.89 -30.59 6.84
C VAL A 196 31.32 -30.96 7.24
N GLU A 197 32.21 -29.99 7.39
CA GLU A 197 33.59 -30.22 7.86
C GLU A 197 33.63 -30.71 9.31
N SER A 198 32.83 -30.12 10.19
CA SER A 198 32.73 -30.54 11.58
C SER A 198 32.01 -31.89 11.77
N ASN A 199 31.04 -32.20 10.90
CA ASN A 199 30.30 -33.45 10.94
C ASN A 199 30.21 -34.09 9.54
N PRO A 200 31.20 -34.93 9.17
CA PRO A 200 31.22 -35.61 7.87
C PRO A 200 30.00 -36.51 7.58
N LYS A 201 29.24 -36.91 8.61
CA LYS A 201 27.98 -37.66 8.48
C LYS A 201 26.87 -36.86 7.79
N LEU A 202 27.02 -35.53 7.72
CA LEU A 202 26.08 -34.64 7.02
C LEU A 202 26.34 -34.59 5.52
N LYS A 203 27.39 -35.24 5.00
CA LYS A 203 27.61 -35.37 3.56
C LYS A 203 26.55 -36.28 2.95
N LYS A 204 26.17 -35.99 1.70
CA LYS A 204 25.41 -36.92 0.86
C LYS A 204 26.15 -38.24 0.91
N THR A 205 25.48 -39.26 1.41
CA THR A 205 25.94 -40.62 1.13
C THR A 205 25.83 -40.75 -0.38
N THR A 206 26.97 -40.86 -1.07
CA THR A 206 26.97 -41.32 -2.46
C THR A 206 26.09 -42.55 -2.47
N ALA A 207 24.95 -42.46 -3.15
CA ALA A 207 23.98 -43.54 -3.25
C ALA A 207 24.81 -44.80 -3.46
N GLN A 208 24.85 -45.69 -2.46
CA GLN A 208 25.59 -46.94 -2.57
C GLN A 208 25.14 -47.49 -3.91
N VAL A 209 26.06 -47.57 -4.87
CA VAL A 209 25.82 -48.14 -6.19
C VAL A 209 25.07 -49.41 -5.89
N ALA A 210 23.76 -49.42 -6.21
CA ALA A 210 22.88 -50.50 -5.79
C ALA A 210 23.61 -51.77 -6.17
N ALA A 211 24.01 -52.56 -5.17
CA ALA A 211 24.91 -53.69 -5.40
C ALA A 211 24.38 -54.44 -6.62
N PRO A 212 25.21 -54.70 -7.65
CA PRO A 212 24.73 -55.28 -8.89
C PRO A 212 23.86 -56.47 -8.52
N ARG A 213 22.57 -56.41 -8.87
CA ARG A 213 21.61 -57.45 -8.50
C ARG A 213 22.20 -58.75 -8.99
N SER A 214 22.62 -59.61 -8.06
CA SER A 214 23.05 -60.97 -8.35
C SER A 214 21.81 -61.78 -8.70
N GLY A 215 21.25 -61.50 -9.88
CA GLY A 215 20.32 -62.36 -10.56
C GLY A 215 21.11 -62.99 -11.68
N GLY A 216 21.46 -64.27 -11.54
CA GLY A 216 22.09 -65.03 -12.62
C GLY A 216 21.27 -64.87 -13.90
N ASP A 217 21.97 -64.61 -14.99
CA ASP A 217 21.37 -64.54 -16.32
C ASP A 217 20.76 -65.90 -16.67
N LEU A 218 19.43 -66.01 -16.55
CA LEU A 218 18.66 -67.18 -16.97
C LEU A 218 18.32 -67.10 -18.47
N SER A 219 19.17 -66.46 -19.30
CA SER A 219 19.01 -66.41 -20.77
C SER A 219 19.33 -67.75 -21.48
N GLY A 220 19.33 -68.88 -20.77
CA GLY A 220 19.49 -70.22 -21.35
C GLY A 220 18.28 -70.77 -22.11
N GLY A 221 17.27 -69.94 -22.42
CA GLY A 221 16.08 -70.35 -23.16
C GLY A 221 15.82 -69.41 -24.33
N ASN A 222 15.82 -69.96 -25.54
CA ASN A 222 15.53 -69.28 -26.80
C ASN A 222 14.20 -68.51 -26.75
N ALA A 223 14.24 -67.23 -26.36
CA ALA A 223 13.12 -66.31 -26.44
C ALA A 223 13.66 -64.98 -26.97
N ALA A 224 13.16 -64.57 -28.13
CA ALA A 224 13.48 -63.31 -28.79
C ALA A 224 13.48 -62.11 -27.82
N PRO A 225 14.36 -61.11 -28.03
CA PRO A 225 14.53 -60.01 -27.10
C PRO A 225 13.23 -59.22 -26.97
N LYS A 226 12.54 -59.35 -25.84
CA LYS A 226 11.47 -58.41 -25.47
C LYS A 226 12.14 -57.11 -25.03
N VAL A 227 12.12 -56.12 -25.90
CA VAL A 227 12.49 -54.73 -25.60
C VAL A 227 11.72 -54.30 -24.35
N ARG A 228 12.43 -54.13 -23.22
CA ARG A 228 11.86 -53.60 -21.98
C ARG A 228 11.87 -52.07 -22.05
N GLY A 229 10.83 -51.54 -22.67
CA GLY A 229 10.43 -50.14 -22.67
C GLY A 229 8.91 -50.05 -22.91
N PRO A 230 8.26 -48.90 -22.65
CA PRO A 230 6.87 -48.71 -23.07
C PRO A 230 6.80 -48.93 -24.58
N LYS A 231 5.97 -49.87 -25.03
CA LYS A 231 5.82 -50.21 -26.44
C LYS A 231 5.50 -48.95 -27.23
N SER A 232 6.19 -48.74 -28.35
CA SER A 232 5.87 -47.62 -29.23
C SER A 232 4.48 -47.82 -29.85
N VAL A 233 3.80 -46.74 -30.21
CA VAL A 233 2.46 -46.81 -30.83
C VAL A 233 2.47 -47.67 -32.10
N GLU A 234 3.57 -47.66 -32.84
CA GLU A 234 3.74 -48.48 -34.03
C GLU A 234 3.87 -49.98 -33.71
N GLU A 235 4.55 -50.35 -32.63
CA GLU A 235 4.62 -51.75 -32.17
C GLU A 235 3.25 -52.28 -31.73
N ILE A 236 2.44 -51.46 -31.07
CA ILE A 236 1.08 -51.82 -30.65
C ILE A 236 0.19 -52.04 -31.89
N ARG A 237 0.29 -51.19 -32.91
CA ARG A 237 -0.47 -51.34 -34.17
C ARG A 237 -0.08 -52.60 -34.92
N LEU A 238 1.20 -52.93 -34.94
CA LEU A 238 1.72 -54.12 -35.62
C LEU A 238 1.28 -55.40 -34.90
N GLU A 239 1.30 -55.41 -33.56
CA GLU A 239 0.79 -56.52 -32.74
C GLU A 239 -0.73 -56.72 -32.93
N MET A 240 -1.51 -55.63 -33.02
CA MET A 240 -2.96 -55.70 -33.25
C MET A 240 -3.34 -56.12 -34.68
N ARG A 241 -2.46 -55.89 -35.66
CA ARG A 241 -2.61 -56.45 -37.02
C ARG A 241 -2.30 -57.94 -37.02
N ALA A 242 -1.18 -58.34 -36.42
CA ALA A 242 -0.78 -59.75 -36.32
C ALA A 242 -1.82 -60.60 -35.55
N LYS A 243 -2.43 -60.06 -34.49
CA LYS A 243 -3.52 -60.73 -33.76
C LYS A 243 -4.79 -60.89 -34.58
N ARG A 244 -5.11 -59.97 -35.49
CA ARG A 244 -6.26 -60.10 -36.41
C ARG A 244 -5.99 -61.10 -37.53
N GLU A 245 -4.74 -61.25 -37.94
CA GLU A 245 -4.34 -62.21 -38.97
C GLU A 245 -4.22 -63.65 -38.41
N ASN A 246 -3.80 -63.80 -37.15
CA ASN A 246 -3.70 -65.12 -36.48
C ASN A 246 -4.96 -65.53 -35.68
N GLY A 247 -5.94 -64.63 -35.51
CA GLY A 247 -7.15 -64.84 -34.71
C GLY A 247 -8.43 -64.99 -35.55
N GLY A 248 -8.32 -65.54 -36.76
CA GLY A 248 -9.46 -65.90 -37.59
C GLY A 248 -10.14 -67.18 -37.09
N LEU A 249 -11.03 -67.01 -36.11
CA LEU A 249 -12.22 -67.80 -35.68
C LEU A 249 -12.40 -67.74 -34.17
#